data_AF-A0A2A4K6I7-F1
#
_entry.id   AF-A0A2A4K6I7-F1
#
_cell.length_a   1.000
_cell.length_b   1.000
_cell.length_c   1.000
_cell.angle_alpha   90.00
_cell.angle_beta   90.00
_cell.angle_gamma   90.00
#
_symmetry.space_group_name_H-M   'P 1'
#
loop_
_entity.id
_entity.type
_entity.pdbx_description
1 polymer ?
#
loop_
_entity_poly.entity_id
_entity_poly.type
_entity_poly.pdbx_seq_one_letter_code
_entity_poly.pdbx_strand_id
1 'polypeptide(L)'
;MDAIFNDLQKQGKNDVDSLVKWFKDSKIIDQTKEQEEKLRSFFNDIPDKKNVTIDKFKEVLTKVAGEFQKNVDVVTKQLAETGPRMLQSLLGGATSTLKDLIPKPKFL
;
A
#
# COMPACT_ATOMS: atom_id res chain seq x y z
N MET A 1 0.94 -4.77 -8.56
CA MET A 1 0.03 -4.40 -7.46
C MET A 1 -0.32 -5.60 -6.59
N ASP A 2 -0.92 -6.65 -7.15
CA ASP A 2 -1.40 -7.81 -6.40
C ASP A 2 -0.32 -8.54 -5.60
N ALA A 3 0.88 -8.70 -6.17
CA ALA A 3 2.00 -9.32 -5.46
C ALA A 3 2.42 -8.51 -4.21
N ILE A 4 2.41 -7.18 -4.30
CA ILE A 4 2.84 -6.30 -3.21
C ILE A 4 1.76 -6.20 -2.14
N PHE A 5 0.50 -6.13 -2.55
CA PHE A 5 -0.61 -6.20 -1.61
C PHE A 5 -0.63 -7.56 -0.89
N ASN A 6 -0.36 -8.65 -1.60
CA ASN A 6 -0.25 -9.98 -0.99
C ASN A 6 0.92 -10.04 0.00
N ASP A 7 2.04 -9.38 -0.29
CA ASP A 7 3.16 -9.29 0.66
C ASP A 7 2.79 -8.47 1.91
N LEU A 8 2.10 -7.33 1.73
CA LEU A 8 1.54 -6.56 2.84
C LEU A 8 0.55 -7.37 3.69
N GLN A 9 -0.33 -8.13 3.04
CA GLN A 9 -1.27 -9.02 3.70
C GLN A 9 -0.54 -10.13 4.47
N LYS A 10 0.51 -10.73 3.91
CA LYS A 10 1.36 -11.71 4.60
C LYS A 10 2.07 -11.11 5.81
N GLN A 11 2.42 -9.84 5.76
CA GLN A 11 3.01 -9.12 6.89
C GLN A 11 1.98 -8.61 7.91
N GLY A 12 0.68 -8.83 7.67
CA GLY A 12 -0.40 -8.31 8.53
C GLY A 12 -0.52 -6.78 8.48
N LYS A 13 -0.11 -6.17 7.37
CA LYS A 13 -0.06 -4.72 7.10
C LYS A 13 -1.09 -4.30 6.07
N ASN A 14 -2.16 -5.07 5.95
CA ASN A 14 -3.35 -4.72 5.17
C ASN A 14 -4.42 -4.02 6.02
N ASP A 15 -4.02 -3.43 7.14
CA ASP A 15 -4.86 -2.55 7.93
C ASP A 15 -4.95 -1.15 7.29
N VAL A 16 -6.02 -0.43 7.62
CA VAL A 16 -6.27 0.92 7.10
C VAL A 16 -5.13 1.88 7.37
N ASP A 17 -4.46 1.78 8.51
CA ASP A 17 -3.39 2.70 8.88
C ASP A 17 -2.15 2.49 8.01
N SER A 18 -1.76 1.22 7.82
CA SER A 18 -0.70 0.81 6.90
C SER A 18 -1.01 1.24 5.47
N LEU A 19 -2.23 1.03 4.98
CA LEU A 19 -2.62 1.43 3.63
C LEU A 19 -2.62 2.95 3.46
N VAL A 20 -3.17 3.70 4.42
CA VAL A 20 -3.14 5.18 4.42
C VAL A 20 -1.69 5.68 4.38
N LYS A 21 -0.81 5.09 5.19
CA LYS A 21 0.63 5.39 5.16
C LYS A 21 1.25 5.08 3.79
N TRP A 22 0.85 3.99 3.14
CA TRP A 22 1.30 3.64 1.79
C TRP A 22 0.90 4.69 0.76
N PHE A 23 -0.34 5.17 0.78
CA PHE A 23 -0.80 6.24 -0.13
C PHE A 23 -0.02 7.54 0.05
N LYS A 24 0.31 7.89 1.31
CA LYS A 24 1.15 9.06 1.63
C LYS A 24 2.59 8.90 1.14
N ASP A 25 3.19 7.73 1.34
CA ASP A 25 4.55 7.43 0.87
C ASP A 25 4.61 7.44 -0.67
N SER A 26 3.54 6.96 -1.30
CA SER A 26 3.34 6.97 -2.74
C SER A 26 3.10 8.35 -3.35
N LYS A 27 2.94 9.40 -2.54
CA LYS A 27 2.54 10.75 -3.01
C LYS A 27 1.28 10.72 -3.88
N ILE A 28 0.41 9.74 -3.66
CA ILE A 28 -0.90 9.69 -4.33
C ILE A 28 -1.79 10.78 -3.77
N ILE A 29 -1.84 10.84 -2.45
CA ILE A 29 -2.42 11.96 -1.73
C ILE A 29 -1.31 12.92 -1.30
N ASP A 30 -1.61 14.21 -1.38
CA ASP A 30 -0.91 15.24 -0.66
C ASP A 30 -0.98 14.94 0.84
N GLN A 31 0.10 15.18 1.57
CA GLN A 31 0.18 14.92 3.02
C GLN A 31 -0.65 15.92 3.84
N THR A 32 -1.74 16.43 3.27
CA THR A 32 -2.68 17.33 3.91
C THR A 32 -3.69 16.51 4.72
N LYS A 33 -4.16 17.10 5.82
CA LYS A 33 -5.18 16.46 6.67
C LYS A 33 -6.45 16.13 5.90
N GLU A 34 -6.89 17.02 5.02
CA GLU A 34 -8.12 16.84 4.25
C GLU A 34 -8.08 15.59 3.37
N GLN A 35 -6.98 15.36 2.64
CA GLN A 35 -6.86 14.18 1.78
C GLN A 35 -6.66 12.90 2.59
N GLU A 36 -5.96 12.97 3.73
CA GLU A 36 -5.80 11.84 4.65
C GLU A 36 -7.14 11.43 5.27
N GLU A 37 -7.95 12.39 5.73
CA GLU A 37 -9.28 12.13 6.28
C GLU A 37 -10.22 11.58 5.21
N LYS A 38 -10.15 12.12 3.99
CA LYS A 38 -10.92 11.61 2.85
C LYS A 38 -10.55 10.16 2.50
N LEU A 39 -9.24 9.87 2.44
CA LEU A 39 -8.74 8.53 2.21
C LEU A 39 -9.22 7.57 3.30
N ARG A 40 -9.06 7.94 4.58
CA ARG A 40 -9.58 7.16 5.71
C ARG A 40 -11.09 6.95 5.65
N SER A 41 -11.83 7.92 5.11
CA SER A 41 -13.28 7.79 4.90
C SER A 41 -13.62 6.67 3.90
N PHE A 42 -12.85 6.51 2.82
CA PHE A 42 -13.04 5.37 1.90
C PHE A 42 -12.80 4.01 2.58
N PHE A 43 -11.93 3.99 3.57
CA PHE A 43 -11.67 2.82 4.38
C PHE A 43 -12.67 2.61 5.53
N ASN A 44 -13.46 3.63 5.91
CA ASN A 44 -14.50 3.49 6.94
C ASN A 44 -15.63 2.55 6.50
N ASP A 45 -15.86 2.48 5.19
CA ASP A 45 -16.84 1.60 4.55
C ASP A 45 -16.41 0.12 4.58
N ILE A 46 -15.14 -0.16 4.90
CA ILE A 46 -14.63 -1.52 4.99
C ILE A 46 -14.94 -2.09 6.38
N PRO A 47 -15.67 -3.21 6.47
CA PRO A 47 -16.06 -3.80 7.75
C PRO A 47 -14.83 -4.25 8.56
N ASP A 48 -13.80 -4.75 7.86
CA ASP A 48 -12.58 -5.28 8.48
C ASP A 48 -11.39 -4.33 8.26
N LYS A 49 -11.33 -3.28 9.08
CA LYS A 49 -10.29 -2.23 8.99
C LYS A 49 -8.88 -2.73 9.32
N LYS A 50 -8.75 -3.93 9.88
CA LYS A 50 -7.46 -4.56 10.18
C LYS A 50 -7.05 -5.57 9.11
N ASN A 51 -7.99 -6.02 8.30
CA ASN A 51 -7.76 -7.06 7.31
C ASN A 51 -8.47 -6.68 6.00
N VAL A 52 -8.01 -5.58 5.38
CA VAL A 52 -8.56 -5.14 4.10
C VAL A 52 -8.22 -6.20 3.05
N THR A 53 -9.23 -6.68 2.34
CA THR A 53 -9.03 -7.59 1.21
C THR A 53 -8.57 -6.82 -0.01
N ILE A 54 -7.85 -7.50 -0.91
CA ILE A 54 -7.35 -6.88 -2.14
C ILE A 54 -8.47 -6.29 -3.00
N ASP A 55 -9.65 -6.91 -2.98
CA ASP A 55 -10.83 -6.45 -3.71
C ASP A 55 -11.29 -5.08 -3.20
N LYS A 56 -11.41 -4.95 -1.87
CA LYS A 56 -11.73 -3.69 -1.21
C LYS A 56 -10.63 -2.65 -1.37
N PHE A 57 -9.37 -3.07 -1.35
CA PHE A 57 -8.28 -2.16 -1.65
C PHE A 57 -8.35 -1.61 -3.09
N LYS A 58 -8.64 -2.45 -4.09
CA LYS A 58 -8.86 -2.01 -5.49
C LYS A 58 -10.06 -1.09 -5.63
N GLU A 59 -11.12 -1.34 -4.87
CA GLU A 59 -12.29 -0.45 -4.79
C GLU A 59 -11.87 0.93 -4.26
N VAL A 60 -11.10 0.97 -3.17
CA VAL A 60 -10.56 2.22 -2.61
C VAL A 60 -9.62 2.90 -3.60
N LEU A 61 -8.75 2.19 -4.31
CA LEU A 61 -7.88 2.77 -5.34
C LEU A 61 -8.68 3.48 -6.42
N THR A 62 -9.79 2.87 -6.85
CA THR A 62 -10.68 3.45 -7.85
C THR A 62 -11.37 4.72 -7.32
N LYS A 63 -11.84 4.69 -6.06
CA LYS A 63 -12.43 5.87 -5.39
C LYS A 63 -11.42 7.01 -5.23
N VAL A 64 -10.21 6.69 -4.77
CA VAL A 64 -9.09 7.63 -4.60
C VAL A 64 -8.67 8.23 -5.93
N ALA A 65 -8.53 7.41 -6.98
CA ALA A 65 -8.24 7.88 -8.33
C ALA A 65 -9.31 8.88 -8.82
N GLY A 66 -10.59 8.54 -8.67
CA GLY A 66 -11.69 9.45 -9.01
C GLY A 66 -11.68 10.74 -8.20
N GLU A 67 -11.48 10.65 -6.89
CA GLU A 67 -11.54 11.78 -5.96
C GLU A 67 -10.38 12.76 -6.13
N PHE A 68 -9.15 12.24 -6.26
CA PHE A 68 -7.96 13.07 -6.43
C PHE A 68 -7.66 13.39 -7.90
N GLN A 69 -8.62 13.12 -8.80
CA GLN A 69 -8.47 13.24 -10.25
C GLN A 69 -7.17 12.61 -10.79
N LYS A 70 -6.74 11.50 -10.19
CA LYS A 70 -5.59 10.72 -10.63
C LYS A 70 -6.05 9.52 -11.43
N ASN A 71 -5.24 9.10 -12.40
CA ASN A 71 -5.52 7.87 -13.13
C ASN A 71 -5.31 6.66 -12.21
N VAL A 72 -6.23 5.69 -12.24
CA VAL A 72 -6.09 4.46 -11.43
C VAL A 72 -4.79 3.73 -11.78
N ASP A 73 -4.36 3.77 -13.04
CA ASP A 73 -3.10 3.16 -13.48
C ASP A 73 -1.88 3.87 -12.85
N VAL A 74 -1.91 5.20 -12.77
CA VAL A 74 -0.86 6.01 -12.13
C VAL A 74 -0.81 5.73 -10.63
N VAL A 75 -1.97 5.74 -9.97
CA VAL A 75 -2.12 5.40 -8.55
C VAL A 75 -1.56 3.98 -8.29
N THR A 76 -1.94 3.02 -9.12
CA THR A 76 -1.50 1.63 -9.02
C THR A 76 0.00 1.49 -9.25
N LYS A 77 0.56 2.20 -10.24
CA LYS A 77 2.01 2.26 -10.48
C LYS A 77 2.75 2.86 -9.30
N GLN A 78 2.31 4.00 -8.79
CA GLN A 78 2.98 4.68 -7.69
C GLN A 78 3.00 3.81 -6.42
N LEU A 79 1.88 3.17 -6.09
CA LEU A 79 1.86 2.18 -5.00
C LEU A 79 2.75 0.99 -5.32
N ALA A 80 2.77 0.50 -6.56
CA ALA A 80 3.64 -0.61 -6.92
C ALA A 80 5.13 -0.25 -6.78
N GLU A 81 5.51 0.99 -7.05
CA GLU A 81 6.88 1.49 -6.90
C GLU A 81 7.26 1.71 -5.43
N THR A 82 6.35 2.23 -4.61
CA THR A 82 6.59 2.50 -3.18
C THR A 82 6.30 1.32 -2.28
N GLY A 83 5.55 0.31 -2.74
CA GLY A 83 5.21 -0.89 -1.98
C GLY A 83 6.43 -1.61 -1.42
N PRO A 84 7.47 -1.90 -2.23
CA PRO A 84 8.73 -2.44 -1.72
C PRO A 84 9.41 -1.52 -0.70
N ARG A 85 9.28 -0.20 -0.84
CA ARG A 85 9.86 0.80 0.07
C ARG A 85 9.08 0.87 1.39
N MET A 86 7.76 0.75 1.33
CA MET A 86 6.88 0.63 2.49
C MET A 86 7.16 -0.66 3.23
N LEU A 87 7.25 -1.79 2.52
CA LEU A 87 7.67 -3.07 3.10
C LEU A 87 9.06 -2.94 3.73
N GLN A 88 10.02 -2.29 3.07
CA GLN A 88 11.33 -1.98 3.64
C GLN A 88 11.27 -1.09 4.87
N SER A 89 10.44 -0.05 4.88
CA SER A 89 10.27 0.86 6.01
C SER A 89 9.59 0.17 7.20
N LEU A 90 8.72 -0.80 6.92
CA LEU A 90 8.01 -1.58 7.94
C LEU A 90 8.85 -2.72 8.50
N LEU A 91 9.66 -3.35 7.65
CA LEU A 91 10.65 -4.35 8.06
C LEU A 91 11.91 -3.69 8.67
N GLY A 92 12.14 -2.41 8.35
CA GLY A 92 13.39 -1.67 8.55
C GLY A 92 13.54 -0.91 9.86
N GLY A 93 13.00 -1.47 10.94
CA GLY A 93 13.81 -1.57 12.18
C GLY A 93 14.87 -2.67 12.09
N ALA A 94 14.81 -3.57 11.10
CA ALA A 94 15.76 -4.66 10.90
C ALA A 94 16.09 -4.85 9.41
N THR A 95 17.28 -4.44 9.03
CA THR A 95 17.91 -4.56 7.70
C THR A 95 18.26 -6.00 7.29
N SER A 96 17.59 -7.03 7.83
CA SER A 96 18.08 -8.42 7.75
C SER A 96 17.26 -9.39 6.90
N THR A 97 15.98 -9.15 6.60
CA THR A 97 15.11 -10.19 6.00
C THR A 97 14.88 -10.10 4.49
N LEU A 98 15.21 -8.99 3.82
CA LEU A 98 15.04 -8.92 2.36
C LEU A 98 16.13 -9.62 1.56
N LYS A 99 17.29 -9.91 2.16
CA LYS A 99 18.33 -10.74 1.53
C LYS A 99 17.92 -12.22 1.42
N ASP A 100 16.93 -12.67 2.18
CA ASP A 100 16.50 -14.07 2.21
C ASP A 100 15.30 -14.34 1.27
N LEU A 101 14.51 -13.30 0.96
CA LEU A 101 13.36 -13.38 0.05
C LEU A 101 13.72 -13.16 -1.44
N ILE A 102 14.96 -12.77 -1.74
CA ILE A 102 15.49 -12.82 -3.10
C ILE A 102 16.23 -14.16 -3.24
N PRO A 103 15.74 -15.14 -4.02
CA PRO A 103 16.54 -16.32 -4.32
C PRO A 103 17.84 -15.84 -4.96
N LYS A 104 18.98 -16.08 -4.29
CA LYS A 104 20.31 -15.81 -4.83
C LYS A 104 20.37 -16.34 -6.27
N PRO A 105 20.77 -15.55 -7.28
CA PRO A 105 21.21 -16.14 -8.52
C PRO A 105 22.41 -17.01 -8.17
N LYS A 106 22.25 -18.34 -8.30
CA LYS A 106 23.38 -19.27 -8.32
C LYS A 106 24.22 -18.89 -9.54
N PHE A 107 25.24 -18.06 -9.33
CA PHE A 107 26.35 -17.98 -10.27
C PHE A 107 27.20 -19.22 -10.05
N LEU A 108 27.18 -20.10 -11.06
CA LEU A 108 28.11 -21.22 -11.22
C LEU A 108 29.53 -20.69 -11.46
#